data_AF-A0ABD1YAS0-F1
#
_entry.id   AF-A0ABD1YAS0-F1
#
_cell.length_a   1.000
_cell.length_b   1.000
_cell.length_c   1.000
_cell.angle_alpha   90.00
_cell.angle_beta   90.00
_cell.angle_gamma   90.00
#
_symmetry.space_group_name_H-M   'P 1'
#
loop_
_entity.id
_entity.type
_entity.pdbx_description
1 polymer ?
#
loop_
_entity_poly.entity_id
_entity_poly.type
_entity_poly.pdbx_seq_one_letter_code
_entity_poly.pdbx_strand_id
1 'polypeptide(L)'
;MDGRSNEGGRKMAKQDIASSNDEIAENALKVLGVILRLAKLTDTVASNFLRTLLALITTTNRQRIFYLGIWCISKQELSRPVLIPHLEAIVSAIVKGIDYPHESLKITSVSFQAISQLSKQLPQDMQEHSAS
;
A
#
# COMPACT_ATOMS: atom_id res chain seq x y z
N MET A 1 -6.27 -29.09 6.53
CA MET A 1 -6.54 -27.68 6.92
C MET A 1 -6.91 -26.92 5.66
N ASP A 2 -8.08 -26.29 5.68
CA ASP A 2 -8.91 -26.01 4.50
C ASP A 2 -8.50 -24.72 3.78
N GLY A 3 -7.96 -24.87 2.56
CA GLY A 3 -7.56 -23.77 1.70
C GLY A 3 -8.72 -22.92 1.15
N ARG A 4 -9.97 -23.39 1.26
CA ARG A 4 -11.16 -22.66 0.76
C ARG A 4 -11.60 -21.51 1.66
N SER A 5 -11.40 -21.64 2.98
CA SER A 5 -11.77 -20.60 3.95
C SER A 5 -10.93 -19.32 3.77
N ASN A 6 -9.66 -19.47 3.36
CA ASN A 6 -8.76 -18.34 3.12
C ASN A 6 -9.07 -17.61 1.80
N GLU A 7 -9.53 -18.33 0.77
CA GLU A 7 -9.91 -17.74 -0.53
C GLU A 7 -11.13 -16.81 -0.42
N GLY A 8 -12.13 -17.20 0.38
CA GLY A 8 -13.32 -16.39 0.65
C GLY A 8 -12.99 -15.07 1.35
N GLY A 9 -12.14 -15.11 2.38
CA GLY A 9 -11.66 -13.91 3.07
C GLY A 9 -10.87 -12.97 2.17
N ARG A 10 -10.07 -13.51 1.23
CA ARG A 10 -9.30 -12.71 0.24
C ARG A 10 -10.21 -11.94 -0.71
N LYS A 11 -11.29 -12.58 -1.19
CA LYS A 11 -12.23 -11.94 -2.12
C LYS A 11 -13.02 -10.83 -1.43
N MET A 12 -13.45 -11.07 -0.18
CA MET A 12 -14.15 -10.06 0.64
C MET A 12 -13.24 -8.85 0.92
N ALA A 13 -12.01 -9.05 1.37
CA ALA A 13 -11.10 -7.94 1.66
C ALA A 13 -10.87 -7.02 0.45
N LYS A 14 -10.72 -7.58 -0.76
CA LYS A 14 -10.60 -6.78 -1.99
C LYS A 14 -11.87 -5.98 -2.32
N GLN A 15 -13.05 -6.60 -2.14
CA GLN A 15 -14.33 -5.94 -2.36
C GLN A 15 -14.56 -4.82 -1.34
N ASP A 16 -14.20 -5.05 -0.07
CA ASP A 16 -14.35 -4.08 1.01
C ASP A 16 -13.42 -2.87 0.84
N ILE A 17 -12.17 -3.09 0.41
CA ILE A 17 -11.23 -2.00 0.09
C ILE A 17 -11.74 -1.12 -1.06
N ALA A 18 -12.41 -1.74 -2.04
CA ALA A 18 -13.00 -1.04 -3.18
C ALA A 18 -14.44 -0.55 -2.92
N SER A 19 -14.92 -0.63 -1.67
CA SER A 19 -16.28 -0.26 -1.30
C SER A 19 -16.55 1.23 -1.51
N SER A 20 -17.75 1.56 -1.99
CA SER A 20 -18.22 2.94 -2.03
C SER A 20 -18.49 3.51 -0.63
N ASN A 21 -18.61 2.65 0.40
CA ASN A 21 -18.77 3.03 1.80
C ASN A 21 -17.39 3.29 2.43
N ASP A 22 -17.16 4.54 2.85
CA ASP A 22 -15.89 4.99 3.41
C ASP A 22 -15.51 4.26 4.69
N GLU A 23 -16.45 3.97 5.58
CA GLU A 23 -16.14 3.29 6.84
C GLU A 23 -15.63 1.86 6.60
N ILE A 24 -16.25 1.15 5.66
CA ILE A 24 -15.86 -0.21 5.28
C ILE A 24 -14.48 -0.19 4.63
N ALA A 25 -14.26 0.70 3.66
CA ALA A 25 -12.99 0.82 2.96
C ALA A 25 -11.84 1.20 3.91
N GLU A 26 -12.09 2.11 4.84
CA GLU A 26 -11.10 2.50 5.84
C GLU A 26 -10.75 1.39 6.82
N ASN A 27 -11.76 0.67 7.33
CA ASN A 27 -11.52 -0.43 8.25
C ASN A 27 -10.78 -1.58 7.54
N ALA A 28 -11.14 -1.87 6.29
CA ALA A 28 -10.42 -2.83 5.46
C ALA A 28 -8.95 -2.41 5.23
N LEU A 29 -8.67 -1.13 4.98
CA LEU A 29 -7.31 -0.61 4.84
C LEU A 29 -6.51 -0.69 6.14
N LYS A 30 -7.11 -0.38 7.29
CA LYS A 30 -6.44 -0.56 8.60
C LYS A 30 -6.03 -2.01 8.81
N VAL A 31 -6.93 -2.96 8.54
CA VAL A 31 -6.64 -4.39 8.62
C VAL A 31 -5.54 -4.78 7.63
N LEU A 32 -5.61 -4.29 6.39
CA LEU A 32 -4.61 -4.57 5.37
C LEU A 32 -3.22 -4.12 5.80
N GLY A 33 -3.07 -2.91 6.35
CA GLY A 33 -1.76 -2.43 6.82
C GLY A 33 -1.16 -3.30 7.92
N VAL A 34 -1.99 -3.87 8.80
CA VAL A 34 -1.55 -4.86 9.80
C VAL A 34 -1.13 -6.17 9.15
N ILE A 35 -1.90 -6.66 8.18
CA ILE A 35 -1.58 -7.90 7.44
C ILE A 35 -0.26 -7.75 6.66
N LEU A 36 -0.08 -6.66 5.92
CA LEU A 36 1.14 -6.40 5.13
C LEU A 36 2.40 -6.25 5.99
N ARG A 37 2.23 -5.95 7.28
CA ARG A 37 3.32 -5.84 8.24
C ARG A 37 3.61 -7.15 8.97
N LEU A 38 2.58 -7.80 9.49
CA LEU A 38 2.73 -8.88 10.48
C LEU A 38 2.48 -10.29 9.91
N ALA A 39 1.76 -10.40 8.80
CA ALA A 39 1.39 -11.71 8.27
C ALA A 39 2.51 -12.27 7.39
N LYS A 40 2.81 -13.56 7.58
CA LYS A 40 3.66 -14.33 6.64
C LYS A 40 2.85 -14.68 5.38
N LEU A 41 2.67 -13.67 4.53
CA LEU A 41 2.02 -13.86 3.23
C LEU A 41 2.97 -14.54 2.25
N THR A 42 2.44 -15.41 1.41
CA THR A 42 3.14 -15.83 0.20
C THR A 42 3.30 -14.64 -0.75
N ASP A 43 4.39 -14.58 -1.51
CA ASP A 43 4.67 -13.49 -2.46
C ASP A 43 3.50 -13.20 -3.41
N THR A 44 2.83 -14.23 -3.93
CA THR A 44 1.66 -14.09 -4.80
C THR A 44 0.50 -13.36 -4.14
N VAL A 45 0.25 -13.62 -2.86
CA VAL A 45 -0.84 -12.99 -2.10
C VAL A 45 -0.47 -11.55 -1.76
N ALA A 46 0.76 -11.33 -1.29
CA ALA A 46 1.26 -9.99 -1.01
C ALA A 46 1.24 -9.09 -2.26
N SER A 47 1.71 -9.60 -3.39
CA SER A 47 1.71 -8.88 -4.68
C SER A 47 0.29 -8.52 -5.13
N ASN A 48 -0.68 -9.42 -4.92
CA ASN A 48 -2.08 -9.14 -5.25
C ASN A 48 -2.70 -8.05 -4.36
N PHE A 49 -2.39 -8.06 -3.06
CA PHE A 49 -2.85 -7.00 -2.15
C PHE A 49 -2.22 -5.66 -2.50
N LEU A 50 -0.90 -5.65 -2.73
CA LEU A 50 -0.16 -4.45 -3.13
C LEU A 50 -0.72 -3.85 -4.43
N ARG A 51 -0.97 -4.67 -5.45
CA ARG A 51 -1.61 -4.23 -6.70
C ARG A 51 -2.99 -3.61 -6.47
N THR A 52 -3.81 -4.23 -5.62
CA THR A 52 -5.16 -3.73 -5.30
C THR A 52 -5.08 -2.39 -4.57
N LEU A 53 -4.14 -2.28 -3.61
CA LEU A 53 -3.86 -1.05 -2.87
C LEU A 53 -3.42 0.10 -3.79
N LEU A 54 -2.48 -0.17 -4.70
CA LEU A 54 -1.98 0.84 -5.64
C LEU A 54 -3.06 1.32 -6.61
N ALA A 55 -3.89 0.39 -7.12
CA ALA A 55 -5.04 0.76 -7.94
C ALA A 55 -5.99 1.70 -7.18
N LEU A 56 -6.32 1.37 -5.92
CA LEU A 56 -7.17 2.21 -5.08
C LEU A 56 -6.59 3.62 -4.86
N ILE A 57 -5.30 3.71 -4.51
CA ILE A 57 -4.62 5.00 -4.26
C ILE A 57 -4.63 5.87 -5.53
N THR A 58 -4.48 5.24 -6.69
CA THR A 58 -4.44 5.95 -7.97
C THR A 58 -5.81 6.50 -8.34
N THR A 59 -6.89 5.75 -8.08
CA THR A 59 -8.25 6.11 -8.52
C THR A 59 -9.07 6.87 -7.47
N THR A 60 -8.67 6.88 -6.20
CA THR A 60 -9.45 7.53 -5.14
C THR A 60 -9.31 9.05 -5.16
N ASN A 61 -10.44 9.74 -5.00
CA ASN A 61 -10.50 11.17 -4.73
C ASN A 61 -10.75 11.48 -3.24
N ARG A 62 -10.76 10.43 -2.40
CA ARG A 62 -11.09 10.55 -0.97
C ARG A 62 -9.81 10.64 -0.15
N GLN A 63 -9.56 11.80 0.44
CA GLN A 63 -8.34 12.10 1.21
C GLN A 63 -8.02 11.04 2.27
N ARG A 64 -9.03 10.54 2.99
CA ARG A 64 -8.83 9.56 4.06
C ARG A 64 -8.43 8.18 3.54
N ILE A 65 -9.00 7.75 2.41
CA ILE A 65 -8.63 6.51 1.71
C ILE A 65 -7.21 6.63 1.16
N PHE A 66 -6.89 7.78 0.54
CA PHE A 66 -5.54 8.06 0.06
C PHE A 66 -4.51 7.99 1.20
N TYR A 67 -4.78 8.70 2.31
CA TYR A 67 -3.94 8.67 3.51
C TYR A 67 -3.72 7.24 4.03
N LEU A 68 -4.78 6.44 4.18
CA LEU A 68 -4.66 5.08 4.68
C LEU A 68 -3.93 4.17 3.69
N GLY A 69 -4.10 4.39 2.38
CA GLY A 69 -3.37 3.67 1.36
C GLY A 69 -1.86 3.90 1.45
N ILE A 70 -1.43 5.17 1.54
CA ILE A 70 -0.02 5.51 1.77
C ILE A 70 0.46 4.98 3.12
N TRP A 71 -0.38 5.02 4.16
CA TRP A 71 -0.04 4.43 5.45
C TRP A 71 0.23 2.93 5.34
N CYS A 72 -0.53 2.16 4.57
CA CYS A 72 -0.23 0.76 4.30
C CYS A 72 1.14 0.58 3.63
N ILE A 73 1.47 1.41 2.63
CA ILE A 73 2.80 1.42 2.00
C ILE A 73 3.90 1.75 3.03
N SER A 74 3.64 2.65 3.98
CA SER A 74 4.59 2.99 5.04
C SER A 74 4.75 1.93 6.13
N LYS A 75 3.94 0.86 6.13
CA LYS A 75 3.97 -0.20 7.16
C LYS A 75 4.33 -1.57 6.62
N GLN A 76 4.27 -1.76 5.30
CA GLN A 76 4.55 -3.04 4.68
C GLN A 76 6.00 -3.51 4.92
N GLU A 77 6.20 -4.78 5.25
CA GLU A 77 7.52 -5.39 5.42
C GLU A 77 7.75 -6.52 4.39
N LEU A 78 7.29 -6.28 3.15
CA LEU A 78 7.33 -7.25 2.06
C LEU A 78 8.75 -7.43 1.51
N SER A 79 8.97 -8.60 0.93
CA SER A 79 10.25 -8.98 0.33
C SER A 79 10.52 -8.23 -0.98
N ARG A 80 11.79 -8.07 -1.34
CA ARG A 80 12.23 -7.46 -2.61
C ARG A 80 11.51 -8.06 -3.84
N PRO A 81 11.37 -9.39 -4.00
CA PRO A 81 10.65 -9.97 -5.14
C PRO A 81 9.19 -9.52 -5.29
N VAL A 82 8.54 -9.13 -4.19
CA VAL A 82 7.17 -8.60 -4.21
C VAL A 82 7.16 -7.12 -4.56
N LEU A 83 8.13 -6.35 -4.09
CA LEU A 83 8.15 -4.89 -4.23
C LEU A 83 8.64 -4.43 -5.62
N ILE A 84 9.70 -5.04 -6.15
CA ILE A 84 10.34 -4.61 -7.41
C ILE A 84 9.36 -4.53 -8.59
N PRO A 85 8.47 -5.50 -8.83
CA PRO A 85 7.53 -5.42 -9.94
C PRO A 85 6.55 -4.25 -9.86
N HIS A 86 6.40 -3.62 -8.69
CA HIS A 86 5.48 -2.51 -8.44
C HIS A 86 6.22 -1.23 -8.03
N LEU A 87 7.55 -1.20 -8.09
CA LEU A 87 8.36 -0.13 -7.49
C LEU A 87 8.01 1.25 -8.05
N GLU A 88 7.91 1.38 -9.37
CA GLU A 88 7.54 2.62 -10.04
C GLU A 88 6.17 3.14 -9.56
N ALA A 89 5.17 2.26 -9.50
CA ALA A 89 3.83 2.61 -9.05
C ALA A 89 3.80 2.98 -7.55
N ILE A 90 4.60 2.31 -6.71
CA ILE A 90 4.78 2.66 -5.30
C ILE A 90 5.39 4.05 -5.17
N VAL A 91 6.49 4.32 -5.87
CA VAL A 91 7.18 5.61 -5.83
C VAL A 91 6.25 6.72 -6.32
N SER A 92 5.55 6.51 -7.43
CA SER A 92 4.56 7.46 -7.95
C SER A 92 3.45 7.78 -6.94
N ALA A 93 2.91 6.76 -6.26
CA ALA A 93 1.92 6.95 -5.21
C ALA A 93 2.47 7.76 -4.03
N ILE A 94 3.71 7.50 -3.61
CA ILE A 94 4.38 8.23 -2.53
C ILE A 94 4.63 9.69 -2.93
N VAL A 95 5.14 9.95 -4.13
CA VAL A 95 5.37 11.30 -4.65
C VAL A 95 4.06 12.09 -4.68
N LYS A 96 2.97 11.51 -5.18
CA LYS A 96 1.63 12.12 -5.12
C LYS A 96 1.19 12.46 -3.70
N GLY A 97 1.63 11.69 -2.70
CA GLY A 97 1.37 11.98 -1.29
C GLY A 97 2.27 13.05 -0.69
N ILE A 98 3.51 13.21 -1.17
CA ILE A 98 4.39 14.31 -0.80
C ILE A 98 3.83 15.63 -1.37
N ASP A 99 3.42 15.60 -2.63
CA ASP A 99 2.84 16.74 -3.37
C ASP A 99 1.35 16.95 -3.06
N TYR A 100 0.79 16.20 -2.11
CA TYR A 100 -0.60 16.36 -1.73
C TYR A 100 -0.82 17.80 -1.23
N PRO A 101 -1.91 18.48 -1.63
CA PRO A 101 -2.15 19.88 -1.26
C PRO A 101 -1.84 20.15 0.21
N HIS A 102 -1.15 21.26 0.48
CA HIS A 102 -0.53 21.62 1.77
C HIS A 102 -1.47 21.60 3.00
N GLU A 103 -2.75 21.36 2.79
CA GLU A 103 -3.77 21.20 3.82
C GLU A 103 -3.69 19.85 4.57
N SER A 104 -2.83 18.90 4.16
CA SER A 104 -2.67 17.63 4.88
C SER A 104 -1.23 17.23 5.19
N LEU A 105 -0.62 17.92 6.16
CA LEU A 105 0.69 17.55 6.76
C LEU A 105 0.78 16.06 7.15
N LYS A 106 -0.33 15.45 7.51
CA LYS A 106 -0.41 14.04 7.88
C LYS A 106 -0.12 13.11 6.69
N ILE A 107 -0.62 13.44 5.50
CA ILE A 107 -0.35 12.69 4.26
C ILE A 107 1.10 12.86 3.85
N THR A 108 1.60 14.10 3.86
CA THR A 108 3.00 14.39 3.55
C THR A 108 3.95 13.62 4.49
N SER A 109 3.70 13.65 5.81
CA SER A 109 4.53 12.97 6.79
C SER A 109 4.55 11.44 6.60
N VAL A 110 3.40 10.81 6.37
CA VAL A 110 3.36 9.35 6.13
C VAL A 110 4.00 8.96 4.80
N SER A 111 3.94 9.84 3.79
CA SER A 111 4.63 9.65 2.50
C SER A 111 6.15 9.68 2.69
N PHE A 112 6.66 10.60 3.50
CA PHE A 112 8.09 10.61 3.88
C PHE A 112 8.49 9.37 4.71
N GLN A 113 7.61 8.85 5.56
CA GLN A 113 7.88 7.58 6.25
C GLN A 113 7.96 6.42 5.25
N ALA A 114 7.06 6.39 4.27
CA ALA A 114 7.05 5.37 3.22
C ALA A 114 8.33 5.39 2.37
N ILE A 115 8.79 6.57 1.91
CA ILE A 115 10.02 6.67 1.13
C ILE A 115 11.25 6.27 1.96
N SER A 116 11.30 6.67 3.23
CA SER A 116 12.39 6.31 4.15
C SER A 116 12.46 4.80 4.37
N GLN A 117 11.30 4.16 4.53
CA GLN A 117 11.20 2.71 4.69
C GLN A 117 11.63 1.97 3.42
N LEU A 118 11.16 2.41 2.26
CA LEU A 118 11.48 1.80 0.98
C LEU A 118 12.99 1.91 0.68
N SER A 119 13.60 3.06 0.98
CA SER A 119 15.05 3.28 0.85
C SER A 119 15.89 2.37 1.73
N LYS A 120 15.37 1.94 2.89
CA LYS A 120 16.04 0.96 3.76
C LYS A 120 15.89 -0.46 3.24
N GLN A 121 14.74 -0.79 2.65
CA GLN A 121 14.46 -2.13 2.12
C GLN A 121 15.17 -2.38 0.78
N LEU A 122 15.25 -1.35 -0.08
CA LEU A 122 15.70 -1.43 -1.46
C LEU A 122 16.70 -0.30 -1.79
N PRO A 123 17.84 -0.20 -1.09
CA PRO A 123 18.74 0.95 -1.21
C PRO A 123 19.31 1.14 -2.63
N GLN A 124 19.68 0.05 -3.31
CA GLN A 124 20.23 0.10 -4.66
C GLN A 124 19.15 0.48 -5.68
N ASP A 125 17.99 -0.18 -5.63
CA ASP A 125 16.89 0.08 -6.56
C ASP A 125 16.36 1.51 -6.44
N MET A 126 16.31 2.07 -5.23
CA MET A 126 15.92 3.46 -4.99
C MET A 126 16.95 4.47 -5.52
N GLN A 127 18.25 4.15 -5.47
CA GLN A 127 19.30 5.00 -6.04
C GLN A 127 19.20 5.06 -7.57
N GLU A 128 19.01 3.92 -8.22
CA GLU A 128 18.83 3.84 -9.68
C GLU A 128 17.59 4.62 -10.13
N HIS A 129 16.49 4.50 -9.39
CA HIS A 129 15.25 5.24 -9.66
C HIS A 129 15.36 6.76 -9.46
N SER A 130 16.34 7.24 -8.68
CA SER A 130 16.55 8.68 -8.44
C SER A 130 17.43 9.33 -9.51
N ALA A 131 18.14 8.53 -10.31
CA ALA A 131 19.07 8.98 -11.34
C ALA A 131 18.47 9.00 -12.76
N SER A 132 17.19 8.61 -12.89
CA SER A 132 16.42 8.57 -14.13
C SER A 132 15.44 9.73 -14.21
#